data_AF-A0A349DZW5-F1
#
_entry.id   AF-A0A349DZW5-F1
#
_cell.length_a   1.000
_cell.length_b   1.000
_cell.length_c   1.000
_cell.angle_alpha   90.00
_cell.angle_beta   90.00
_cell.angle_gamma   90.00
#
_symmetry.space_group_name_H-M   'P 1'
#
loop_
_entity.id
_entity.type
_entity.pdbx_description
1 polymer ?
#
loop_
_entity_poly.entity_id
_entity_poly.type
_entity_poly.pdbx_seq_one_letter_code
_entity_poly.pdbx_strand_id
1 'polypeptide(L)'
;MPMPLVMGDPTSGPTLAGVPGAGVMISTNPTILFGNKPVCTITDQSGPTGPVVPPMKPTVMIKGKPIGVAGAVTATGAATQGTTALVGV
;
A
#
# COMPACT_ATOMS: atom_id res chain seq x y z
N MET A 1 -4.14 -9.25 12.90
CA MET A 1 -4.83 -8.00 12.49
C MET A 1 -4.18 -7.49 11.22
N PRO A 2 -4.92 -6.95 10.25
CA PRO A 2 -4.33 -6.41 9.02
C PRO A 2 -3.44 -5.21 9.34
N MET A 3 -2.21 -5.18 8.81
CA MET A 3 -1.28 -4.04 9.01
C MET A 3 -1.55 -2.94 7.98
N PRO A 4 -1.53 -1.66 8.38
CA PRO A 4 -1.64 -0.56 7.44
C PRO A 4 -0.42 -0.52 6.52
N LEU A 5 -0.64 -0.15 5.25
CA LEU A 5 0.47 0.15 4.35
C LEU A 5 1.11 1.47 4.73
N VAL A 6 2.43 1.53 4.65
CA VAL A 6 3.22 2.75 4.88
C VAL A 6 4.12 3.07 3.69
N MET A 7 4.60 4.30 3.63
CA MET A 7 5.52 4.75 2.58
C MET A 7 6.78 3.85 2.56
N GLY A 8 7.10 3.37 1.36
CA GLY A 8 8.22 2.46 1.11
C GLY A 8 7.85 0.97 1.15
N ASP A 9 6.60 0.61 1.49
CA ASP A 9 6.14 -0.77 1.41
C ASP A 9 6.22 -1.29 -0.04
N PRO A 10 6.83 -2.47 -0.25
CA PRO A 10 6.99 -3.00 -1.61
C PRO A 10 5.67 -3.52 -2.17
N THR A 11 5.50 -3.37 -3.48
CA THR A 11 4.48 -4.06 -4.25
C THR A 11 5.16 -5.06 -5.18
N SER A 12 4.56 -6.24 -5.32
CA SER A 12 5.10 -7.34 -6.11
C SER A 12 3.99 -8.19 -6.69
N GLY A 13 4.20 -8.72 -7.89
CA GLY A 13 3.29 -9.70 -8.47
C GLY A 13 3.06 -9.45 -9.96
N PRO A 14 2.26 -10.32 -10.61
CA PRO A 14 1.90 -10.14 -12.00
C PRO A 14 1.08 -8.86 -12.17
N THR A 15 1.48 -8.01 -13.10
CA THR A 15 0.58 -6.96 -13.60
C THR A 15 -0.28 -7.51 -14.72
N LEU A 16 -1.40 -6.85 -15.02
CA LEU A 16 -2.23 -7.13 -16.21
C LEU A 16 -1.42 -7.06 -17.52
N ALA A 17 -0.28 -6.36 -17.54
CA ALA A 17 0.64 -6.30 -18.69
C ALA A 17 1.66 -7.46 -18.74
N GLY A 18 1.61 -8.41 -17.80
CA GLY A 18 2.51 -9.57 -17.75
C GLY A 18 3.92 -9.26 -17.21
N VAL A 19 4.26 -7.99 -16.98
CA VAL A 19 5.53 -7.58 -16.38
C VAL A 19 5.44 -7.69 -14.85
N PRO A 20 6.47 -8.19 -14.14
CA PRO A 20 6.52 -8.11 -12.69
C PRO A 20 6.36 -6.66 -12.24
N GLY A 21 5.23 -6.38 -11.58
CA GLY A 21 4.91 -5.09 -11.03
C GLY A 21 5.64 -4.90 -9.72
N ALA A 22 6.94 -4.62 -9.80
CA ALA A 22 7.74 -4.24 -8.64
C ALA A 22 7.66 -2.72 -8.45
N GLY A 23 7.15 -2.30 -7.31
CA GLY A 23 7.02 -0.89 -6.96
C GLY A 23 7.18 -0.68 -5.46
N VAL A 24 7.11 0.59 -5.05
CA VAL A 24 7.06 0.99 -3.65
C VAL A 24 5.89 1.94 -3.44
N MET A 25 5.20 1.79 -2.31
CA MET A 25 4.10 2.65 -1.91
C MET A 25 4.58 4.08 -1.65
N ILE A 26 3.92 5.06 -2.26
CA ILE A 26 4.21 6.49 -2.12
C ILE A 26 2.98 7.19 -1.54
N SER A 27 3.04 7.54 -0.25
CA SER A 27 1.97 8.30 0.39
C SER A 27 1.89 9.73 -0.15
N THR A 28 0.77 10.09 -0.76
CA THR A 28 0.44 11.43 -1.23
C THR A 28 -0.14 12.33 -0.14
N ASN A 29 -0.53 11.75 1.01
CA ASN A 29 -1.19 12.46 2.11
C ASN A 29 -0.59 12.09 3.47
N PRO A 30 0.66 12.51 3.78
CA PRO A 30 1.43 12.06 4.94
C PRO A 30 0.98 12.75 6.25
N THR A 31 -0.29 12.55 6.62
CA THR A 31 -0.89 13.21 7.79
C THR A 31 -0.84 12.33 9.04
N ILE A 32 -0.79 11.00 8.85
CA ILE A 32 -0.69 10.02 9.92
C ILE A 32 0.58 9.21 9.71
N LEU A 33 1.31 8.99 10.80
CA LEU A 33 2.53 8.21 10.82
C LEU A 33 2.28 6.90 11.56
N PHE A 34 2.82 5.80 11.04
CA PHE A 34 2.90 4.51 11.71
C PHE A 34 4.37 4.05 11.65
N GLY A 35 5.00 3.79 12.80
CA GLY A 35 6.42 3.46 12.85
C GLY A 35 7.33 4.50 12.19
N ASN A 36 7.06 5.80 12.42
CA ASN A 36 7.74 6.94 11.80
C ASN A 36 7.64 7.03 10.27
N LYS A 37 6.77 6.23 9.63
CA LYS A 37 6.51 6.29 8.18
C LYS A 37 5.10 6.77 7.90
N PRO A 38 4.88 7.63 6.88
CA PRO A 38 3.55 8.02 6.45
C PRO A 38 2.67 6.82 6.08
N VAL A 39 1.44 6.79 6.61
CA VAL A 39 0.46 5.77 6.23
C VAL A 39 -0.06 6.04 4.82
N CYS A 40 -0.16 4.98 4.03
CA CYS A 40 -0.72 5.02 2.69
C CYS A 40 -2.24 4.81 2.69
N THR A 41 -2.92 5.54 1.80
CA THR A 41 -4.33 5.43 1.47
C THR A 41 -4.51 4.70 0.13
N ILE A 42 -5.74 4.29 -0.19
CA ILE A 42 -6.04 3.60 -1.45
C ILE A 42 -5.69 4.41 -2.71
N THR A 43 -5.67 5.75 -2.61
CA THR A 43 -5.33 6.60 -3.76
C THR A 43 -3.82 6.73 -3.96
N ASP A 44 -3.02 6.20 -3.03
CA ASP A 44 -1.57 6.27 -3.12
C ASP A 44 -1.04 5.30 -4.16
N GLN A 45 -0.03 5.78 -4.90
CA GLN A 45 0.57 5.04 -5.99
C GLN A 45 1.62 4.08 -5.46
N SER A 46 1.74 2.95 -6.14
CA SER A 46 2.82 1.98 -5.95
C SER A 46 3.65 1.88 -7.22
N GLY A 47 4.61 2.79 -7.45
CA GLY A 47 5.43 2.80 -8.66
C GLY A 47 4.63 2.55 -9.97
N PRO A 48 5.08 1.62 -10.85
CA PRO A 48 4.40 1.32 -12.12
C PRO A 48 3.08 0.55 -11.96
N THR A 49 2.75 0.08 -10.75
CA THR A 49 1.56 -0.77 -10.50
C THR A 49 0.28 0.01 -10.20
N GLY A 50 0.35 1.34 -10.16
CA GLY A 50 -0.82 2.20 -9.99
C GLY A 50 -1.34 2.24 -8.54
N PRO A 51 -2.56 2.78 -8.32
CA PRO A 51 -3.14 2.93 -6.98
C PRO A 51 -3.60 1.59 -6.39
N VAL A 52 -3.77 1.55 -5.06
CA VAL A 52 -4.26 0.38 -4.32
C VAL A 52 -5.78 0.27 -4.42
N VAL A 53 -6.29 -0.93 -4.67
CA VAL A 53 -7.74 -1.17 -4.71
C VAL A 53 -8.30 -1.10 -3.29
N PRO A 54 -9.41 -0.36 -3.08
CA PRO A 54 -10.02 -0.28 -1.77
C PRO A 54 -10.48 -1.63 -1.24
N PRO A 55 -10.32 -1.90 0.07
CA PRO A 55 -10.98 -3.03 0.69
C PRO A 55 -12.50 -2.84 0.60
N MET A 56 -13.25 -3.94 0.45
CA MET A 56 -14.70 -3.89 0.24
C MET A 56 -15.49 -3.23 1.40
N LYS A 57 -14.90 -3.17 2.61
CA LYS A 57 -15.46 -2.49 3.79
C LYS A 57 -14.35 -1.81 4.59
N PRO A 58 -13.94 -0.59 4.23
CA PRO A 58 -12.92 0.13 4.98
C PRO A 58 -13.49 0.63 6.32
N THR A 59 -12.86 0.24 7.42
CA THR A 59 -13.25 0.68 8.78
C THR A 59 -12.44 1.88 9.25
N VAL A 60 -11.29 2.16 8.63
CA VAL A 60 -10.38 3.23 9.00
C VAL A 60 -10.15 4.15 7.80
N MET A 61 -10.32 5.45 8.02
CA MET A 61 -10.17 6.49 7.00
C MET A 61 -9.19 7.57 7.45
N ILE A 62 -8.38 8.06 6.51
CA ILE A 62 -7.51 9.22 6.66
C ILE A 62 -8.03 10.30 5.72
N LYS A 63 -8.48 11.44 6.26
CA LYS A 63 -9.07 12.54 5.47
C LYS A 63 -10.18 12.08 4.52
N GLY A 64 -11.04 11.15 4.98
CA GLY A 64 -12.13 10.58 4.17
C GLY A 64 -11.70 9.54 3.13
N LYS A 65 -10.41 9.19 3.05
CA LYS A 65 -9.90 8.12 2.18
C LYS A 65 -9.59 6.86 2.99
N PRO A 66 -10.04 5.68 2.56
CA PRO A 66 -9.64 4.41 3.16
C PRO A 66 -8.13 4.23 3.23
N ILE A 67 -7.65 3.64 4.32
CA ILE A 67 -6.24 3.21 4.41
C ILE A 67 -5.98 2.02 3.49
N GLY A 68 -4.77 1.98 2.93
CA GLY A 68 -4.25 0.78 2.30
C GLY A 68 -3.85 -0.25 3.37
N VAL A 69 -4.01 -1.53 3.06
CA VAL A 69 -3.74 -2.63 3.99
C VAL A 69 -2.87 -3.67 3.29
N ALA A 70 -1.92 -4.25 4.02
CA ALA A 70 -1.07 -5.33 3.53
C ALA A 70 -1.89 -6.46 2.89
N GLY A 71 -1.48 -6.92 1.72
CA GLY A 71 -2.20 -7.94 0.93
C GLY A 71 -3.29 -7.38 0.02
N ALA A 72 -3.54 -6.06 0.02
CA ALA A 72 -4.41 -5.44 -0.97
C ALA A 72 -3.77 -5.51 -2.36
N VAL A 73 -4.59 -5.70 -3.39
CA VAL A 73 -4.15 -5.65 -4.79
C VAL A 73 -4.15 -4.22 -5.29
N THR A 74 -3.21 -3.90 -6.16
CA THR A 74 -3.18 -2.65 -6.92
C THR A 74 -4.12 -2.73 -8.11
N ALA A 75 -4.45 -1.61 -8.73
CA ALA A 75 -5.31 -1.55 -9.91
C ALA A 75 -4.74 -2.37 -11.10
N THR A 76 -3.43 -2.61 -11.12
CA THR A 76 -2.78 -3.45 -12.13
C THR A 76 -2.67 -4.92 -11.74
N GLY A 77 -3.13 -5.33 -10.55
CA GLY A 77 -3.13 -6.72 -10.08
C GLY A 77 -1.94 -7.14 -9.22
N ALA A 78 -0.91 -6.29 -9.05
CA ALA A 78 0.19 -6.58 -8.15
C ALA A 78 -0.26 -6.51 -6.67
N ALA A 79 0.28 -7.38 -5.83
CA ALA A 79 -0.04 -7.43 -4.40
C ALA A 79 0.88 -6.49 -3.60
N THR A 80 0.29 -5.81 -2.62
CA THR A 80 1.04 -4.98 -1.66
C THR A 80 1.57 -5.85 -0.52
N GLN A 81 2.85 -5.70 -0.21
CA GLN A 81 3.45 -6.31 0.96
C GLN A 81 3.58 -5.21 2.02
N GLY A 82 2.87 -5.35 3.14
CA GLY A 82 3.09 -4.44 4.27
C GLY A 82 4.47 -4.69 4.86
N THR A 83 5.14 -3.63 5.33
CA THR A 83 6.36 -3.80 6.13
C THR A 83 6.01 -4.64 7.37
N THR A 84 6.35 -5.93 7.35
CA THR A 84 6.74 -6.61 8.58
C THR A 84 7.99 -5.90 9.04
N ALA A 85 7.93 -5.17 10.14
CA ALA A 85 9.13 -4.61 10.74
C ALA A 85 10.07 -5.77 11.11
N LEU A 86 10.94 -6.17 10.20
CA LEU A 86 12.21 -6.79 10.55
C LEU A 86 13.04 -5.64 11.14
N VAL A 87 12.81 -5.37 12.42
CA VAL A 87 13.84 -4.74 13.24
C VAL A 87 15.03 -5.70 13.16
N GLY A 88 16.15 -5.19 12.66
CA GLY A 88 17.32 -5.99 12.34
C GLY A 88 17.78 -6.88 13.49
N VAL A 89 18.30 -8.04 13.11
CA VAL A 89 19.37 -8.71 13.86
C VAL A 89 20.62 -8.61 13.02
#